data_AF-A0ABD0MEA6-F1
#
_entry.id   AF-A0ABD0MEA6-F1
#
_cell.length_a   1.000
_cell.length_b   1.000
_cell.length_c   1.000
_cell.angle_alpha   90.00
_cell.angle_beta   90.00
_cell.angle_gamma   90.00
#
_symmetry.space_group_name_H-M   'P 1'
#
loop_
_entity.id
_entity.type
_entity.pdbx_description
1 polymer ?
#
loop_
_entity_poly.entity_id
_entity_poly.type
_entity_poly.pdbx_seq_one_letter_code
_entity_poly.pdbx_strand_id
1 'polypeptide(L)'
;RVILGSFHQGNARFGLNRNRQCAVNSMTAVMMSVLKDVLTWTTEDLNAVLLHGDKLYTSMRLQGKINDPTGFGHVSVAELPRVHTLKNTTFTIKHGEFFSGVIGVDFYDESLRDVSMSIEEALQRALLQCDSCLLNIKEYICATIKAGSTFAIVDPHSRNAKGMPQCDGRSIVVYCDDIYMLFNHVVNLAMSLDAHGTPFEVMSVNTMVIGKTTTMETSSKSGEEGSVSHVSPTSTAEDSMCIRDHGKHTLVTESDQTCFDS
;
A
#
# COMPACT_ATOMS: atom_id res chain seq x y z
N ARG A 1 6.11 -18.73 1.37
CA ARG A 1 5.66 -18.16 2.68
C ARG A 1 4.65 -17.04 2.41
N VAL A 2 3.72 -16.75 3.32
CA VAL A 2 2.78 -15.62 3.18
C VAL A 2 2.64 -14.85 4.50
N ILE A 3 2.48 -13.53 4.43
CA ILE A 3 2.02 -12.67 5.54
C ILE A 3 0.64 -12.13 5.15
N LEU A 4 -0.28 -12.13 6.11
CA LEU A 4 -1.58 -11.48 5.96
C LEU A 4 -1.60 -10.21 6.80
N GLY A 5 -2.07 -9.11 6.22
CA GLY A 5 -2.38 -7.90 6.95
C GLY A 5 -3.56 -8.10 7.89
N SER A 6 -3.78 -7.15 8.79
CA SER A 6 -5.01 -7.11 9.60
C SER A 6 -6.19 -6.53 8.81
N PHE A 7 -5.90 -5.85 7.70
CA PHE A 7 -6.87 -5.20 6.81
C PHE A 7 -6.28 -5.09 5.39
N HIS A 8 -7.12 -4.76 4.41
CA HIS A 8 -6.72 -4.40 3.04
C HIS A 8 -7.07 -2.93 2.78
N GLN A 9 -6.64 -2.37 1.65
CA GLN A 9 -6.83 -0.96 1.31
C GLN A 9 -8.30 -0.50 1.19
N GLY A 10 -9.22 -1.44 1.01
CA GLY A 10 -10.66 -1.20 0.95
C GLY A 10 -11.33 -1.13 2.32
N ASN A 11 -10.57 -1.28 3.40
CA ASN A 11 -11.13 -1.28 4.75
C ASN A 11 -11.73 0.08 5.13
N ALA A 12 -12.88 0.06 5.82
CA ALA A 12 -13.63 1.23 6.28
C ALA A 12 -12.76 2.32 6.95
N ARG A 13 -11.67 1.93 7.62
CA ARG A 13 -10.76 2.84 8.30
C ARG A 13 -10.11 3.91 7.42
N PHE A 14 -10.02 3.67 6.11
CA PHE A 14 -9.43 4.63 5.16
C PHE A 14 -10.46 5.63 4.61
N GLY A 15 -11.71 5.58 5.08
CA GLY A 15 -12.75 6.56 4.75
C GLY A 15 -12.96 6.73 3.24
N LEU A 16 -12.77 7.96 2.75
CA LEU A 16 -12.93 8.31 1.34
C LEU A 16 -11.75 7.89 0.45
N ASN A 17 -10.63 7.45 1.03
CA ASN A 17 -9.46 7.02 0.26
C ASN A 17 -9.52 5.54 -0.15
N ARG A 18 -10.49 4.79 0.39
CA ARG A 18 -10.62 3.33 0.18
C ARG A 18 -10.55 2.97 -1.29
N ASN A 19 -9.79 1.91 -1.57
CA ASN A 19 -9.51 1.37 -2.91
C ASN A 19 -8.73 2.27 -3.87
N ARG A 20 -8.32 3.48 -3.47
CA ARG A 20 -7.64 4.45 -4.35
C ARG A 20 -6.14 4.54 -4.14
N GLN A 21 -5.64 3.90 -3.08
CA GLN A 21 -4.29 4.09 -2.57
C GLN A 21 -3.30 2.98 -2.98
N CYS A 22 -3.64 2.10 -3.93
CA CYS A 22 -2.81 0.95 -4.31
C CYS A 22 -1.39 1.35 -4.76
N ALA A 23 -1.27 2.35 -5.62
CA ALA A 23 0.02 2.83 -6.12
C ALA A 23 0.92 3.38 -5.00
N VAL A 24 0.35 4.22 -4.11
CA VAL A 24 1.12 4.82 -3.01
C VAL A 24 1.39 3.83 -1.87
N ASN A 25 0.51 2.85 -1.64
CA ASN A 25 0.80 1.72 -0.76
C ASN A 25 1.99 0.91 -1.28
N SER A 26 2.00 0.61 -2.58
CA SER A 26 3.08 -0.15 -3.22
C SER A 26 4.41 0.60 -3.19
N MET A 27 4.40 1.92 -3.47
CA MET A 27 5.58 2.78 -3.29
C MET A 27 6.05 2.84 -1.82
N THR A 28 5.11 2.88 -0.88
CA THR A 28 5.42 2.84 0.56
C THR A 28 6.06 1.51 0.98
N ALA A 29 5.64 0.41 0.38
CA ALA A 29 6.26 -0.90 0.59
C ALA A 29 7.75 -0.88 0.19
N VAL A 30 8.05 -0.31 -0.98
CA VAL A 30 9.43 -0.14 -1.46
C VAL A 30 10.26 0.74 -0.50
N MET A 31 9.72 1.87 -0.03
CA MET A 31 10.43 2.70 0.96
C MET A 31 10.65 1.97 2.28
N MET A 32 9.67 1.20 2.74
CA MET A 32 9.78 0.41 3.97
C MET A 32 10.82 -0.70 3.85
N SER A 33 11.01 -1.30 2.67
CA SER A 33 11.99 -2.38 2.48
C SER A 33 13.42 -1.87 2.54
N VAL A 34 13.65 -0.59 2.25
CA VAL A 34 14.95 0.09 2.48
C VAL A 34 15.20 0.31 3.98
N LEU A 35 14.16 0.45 4.79
CA LEU A 35 14.28 0.65 6.25
C LEU A 35 14.42 -0.66 7.03
N LYS A 36 13.79 -1.72 6.54
CA LYS A 36 13.74 -3.04 7.18
C LYS A 36 13.68 -4.10 6.11
N ASP A 37 14.57 -5.08 6.19
CA ASP A 37 14.60 -6.25 5.30
C ASP A 37 13.20 -6.88 5.17
N VAL A 38 12.69 -6.92 3.93
CA VAL A 38 11.36 -7.44 3.60
C VAL A 38 11.16 -8.89 4.02
N LEU A 39 12.24 -9.69 4.14
CA LEU A 39 12.18 -11.08 4.60
C LEU A 39 11.86 -11.19 6.10
N THR A 40 12.10 -10.12 6.87
CA THR A 40 11.84 -10.03 8.31
C THR A 40 10.49 -9.38 8.64
N TRP A 41 9.69 -9.07 7.62
CA TRP A 41 8.40 -8.42 7.84
C TRP A 41 7.41 -9.31 8.59
N THR A 42 6.51 -8.61 9.27
CA THR A 42 5.40 -9.13 10.07
C THR A 42 4.10 -8.51 9.56
N THR A 43 2.97 -8.97 10.10
CA THR A 43 1.66 -8.36 9.86
C THR A 43 1.66 -6.87 10.23
N GLU A 44 2.38 -6.48 11.28
CA GLU A 44 2.51 -5.09 11.72
C GLU A 44 3.25 -4.21 10.70
N ASP A 45 4.28 -4.75 10.03
CA ASP A 45 5.00 -4.01 8.99
C ASP A 45 4.11 -3.78 7.76
N LEU A 46 3.36 -4.80 7.34
CA LEU A 46 2.39 -4.66 6.24
C LEU A 46 1.26 -3.69 6.60
N ASN A 47 0.73 -3.75 7.82
CA ASN A 47 -0.24 -2.77 8.31
C ASN A 47 0.36 -1.35 8.28
N ALA A 48 1.62 -1.18 8.66
CA ALA A 48 2.30 0.11 8.60
C ALA A 48 2.45 0.62 7.16
N VAL A 49 2.72 -0.26 6.18
CA VAL A 49 2.71 0.09 4.75
C VAL A 49 1.38 0.73 4.36
N LEU A 50 0.25 0.09 4.67
CA LEU A 50 -1.07 0.60 4.31
C LEU A 50 -1.42 1.91 5.05
N LEU A 51 -1.04 2.02 6.32
CA LEU A 51 -1.28 3.24 7.11
C LEU A 51 -0.46 4.44 6.60
N HIS A 52 0.79 4.21 6.22
CA HIS A 52 1.65 5.26 5.69
C HIS A 52 1.30 5.61 4.24
N GLY A 53 0.93 4.62 3.42
CA GLY A 53 0.45 4.83 2.06
C GLY A 53 -0.84 5.65 2.02
N ASP A 54 -1.79 5.41 2.93
CA ASP A 54 -3.00 6.22 3.05
C ASP A 54 -2.72 7.68 3.47
N LYS A 55 -1.75 7.90 4.37
CA LYS A 55 -1.28 9.24 4.72
C LYS A 55 -0.64 9.95 3.52
N LEU A 56 0.16 9.23 2.74
CA LEU A 56 0.76 9.75 1.51
C LEU A 56 -0.32 10.09 0.47
N TYR A 57 -1.29 9.20 0.24
CA TYR A 57 -2.44 9.46 -0.63
C TYR A 57 -3.15 10.76 -0.24
N THR A 58 -3.50 10.89 1.04
CA THR A 58 -4.16 12.08 1.59
C THR A 58 -3.34 13.34 1.34
N SER A 59 -2.03 13.27 1.58
CA SER A 59 -1.12 14.40 1.36
C SER A 59 -1.08 14.82 -0.12
N MET A 60 -0.99 13.85 -1.04
CA MET A 60 -1.01 14.11 -2.48
C MET A 60 -2.33 14.74 -2.91
N ARG A 61 -3.47 14.22 -2.43
CA ARG A 61 -4.80 14.77 -2.73
C ARG A 61 -4.94 16.21 -2.25
N LEU A 62 -4.56 16.50 -1.00
CA LEU A 62 -4.64 17.85 -0.43
C LEU A 62 -3.74 18.87 -1.14
N GLN A 63 -2.65 18.40 -1.76
CA GLN A 63 -1.75 19.24 -2.55
C GLN A 63 -2.17 19.36 -4.03
N GLY A 64 -3.29 18.75 -4.43
CA GLY A 64 -3.74 18.74 -5.83
C GLY A 64 -2.80 17.98 -6.77
N LYS A 65 -2.08 16.98 -6.26
CA LYS A 65 -1.07 16.19 -7.01
C LYS A 65 -1.63 14.91 -7.63
N ILE A 66 -2.93 14.65 -7.49
CA ILE A 66 -3.61 13.52 -8.10
C ILE A 66 -4.47 14.09 -9.23
N ASN A 67 -4.12 13.77 -10.46
CA ASN A 67 -4.93 14.04 -11.63
C ASN A 67 -5.96 12.92 -11.74
N ASP A 68 -7.23 13.27 -11.56
CA ASP A 68 -8.32 12.31 -11.52
C ASP A 68 -9.31 12.57 -12.68
N PRO A 69 -8.91 12.31 -13.94
CA PRO A 69 -9.77 12.56 -15.09
C PRO A 69 -10.98 11.62 -15.12
N THR A 70 -10.91 10.47 -14.45
CA THR A 70 -11.96 9.44 -14.42
C THR A 70 -12.92 9.60 -13.24
N GLY A 71 -12.54 10.36 -12.20
CA GLY A 71 -13.31 10.53 -10.96
C GLY A 71 -13.13 9.37 -9.96
N PHE A 72 -12.35 8.35 -10.31
CA PHE A 72 -12.07 7.20 -9.45
C PHE A 72 -11.00 7.50 -8.39
N GLY A 73 -10.16 8.52 -8.61
CA GLY A 73 -9.13 8.97 -7.68
C GLY A 73 -7.89 8.09 -7.67
N HIS A 74 -7.69 7.27 -8.70
CA HIS A 74 -6.49 6.44 -8.84
C HIS A 74 -5.26 7.30 -9.11
N VAL A 75 -4.12 6.89 -8.56
CA VAL A 75 -2.84 7.58 -8.74
C VAL A 75 -2.07 6.85 -9.83
N SER A 76 -1.78 7.55 -10.92
CA SER A 76 -0.88 7.02 -11.94
C SER A 76 0.52 6.91 -11.36
N VAL A 77 1.28 5.90 -11.79
CA VAL A 77 2.65 5.70 -11.32
C VAL A 77 3.53 6.92 -11.62
N ALA A 78 3.23 7.67 -12.69
CA ALA A 78 3.92 8.91 -13.07
C ALA A 78 3.72 10.07 -12.05
N GLU A 79 2.67 10.02 -11.24
CA GLU A 79 2.33 11.04 -10.24
C GLU A 79 2.96 10.77 -8.86
N LEU A 80 3.52 9.57 -8.68
CA LEU A 80 4.14 9.18 -7.42
C LEU A 80 5.29 10.15 -7.08
N PRO A 81 5.50 10.44 -5.79
CA PRO A 81 6.53 11.39 -5.38
C PRO A 81 7.94 10.88 -5.76
N ARG A 82 8.79 11.82 -6.14
CA ARG A 82 10.25 11.58 -6.34
C ARG A 82 11.06 11.82 -5.07
N VAL A 83 10.49 12.52 -4.10
CA VAL A 83 11.07 12.73 -2.77
C VAL A 83 9.96 12.58 -1.74
N HIS A 84 10.19 11.79 -0.71
CA HIS A 84 9.23 11.62 0.38
C HIS A 84 9.94 11.33 1.70
N THR A 85 9.37 11.83 2.80
CA THR A 85 9.84 11.52 4.16
C THR A 85 8.89 10.53 4.80
N LEU A 86 9.38 9.31 5.04
CA LEU A 86 8.65 8.26 5.73
C LEU A 86 9.26 8.09 7.13
N LYS A 87 8.41 8.24 8.16
CA LYS A 87 8.83 8.33 9.57
C LYS A 87 9.81 9.49 9.77
N ASN A 88 11.09 9.20 9.94
CA ASN A 88 12.16 10.17 10.14
C ASN A 88 13.24 10.09 9.04
N THR A 89 12.97 9.34 7.97
CA THR A 89 13.93 9.11 6.89
C THR A 89 13.39 9.69 5.60
N THR A 90 14.21 10.51 4.94
CA THR A 90 13.89 11.13 3.66
C THR A 90 14.51 10.33 2.53
N PHE A 91 13.69 10.02 1.53
CA PHE A 91 14.05 9.21 0.38
C PHE A 91 14.03 10.04 -0.89
N THR A 92 14.98 9.74 -1.77
CA THR A 92 14.84 10.03 -3.20
C THR A 92 14.39 8.76 -3.90
N ILE A 93 13.33 8.88 -4.68
CA ILE A 93 12.67 7.80 -5.41
C ILE A 93 12.89 8.07 -6.90
N LYS A 94 13.60 7.17 -7.55
CA LYS A 94 13.83 7.18 -9.00
C LYS A 94 12.90 6.16 -9.65
N HIS A 95 12.00 6.67 -10.48
CA HIS A 95 11.21 5.86 -11.41
C HIS A 95 12.10 5.52 -12.61
N GLY A 96 12.30 4.23 -12.85
CA GLY A 96 13.11 3.70 -13.94
C GLY A 96 12.31 3.51 -15.22
N GLU A 97 12.79 2.60 -16.07
CA GLU A 97 12.12 2.25 -17.31
C GLU A 97 10.74 1.62 -17.06
N PHE A 98 9.85 1.86 -18.02
CA PHE A 98 8.52 1.29 -18.09
C PHE A 98 8.54 0.16 -19.11
N PHE A 99 8.03 -1.00 -18.71
CA PHE A 99 7.81 -2.14 -19.59
C PHE A 99 6.33 -2.43 -19.64
N SER A 100 5.81 -2.77 -20.81
CA SER A 100 4.39 -3.05 -20.98
C SER A 100 4.16 -4.14 -22.00
N GLY A 101 2.92 -4.61 -22.05
CA GLY A 101 2.46 -5.64 -22.95
C GLY A 101 0.99 -5.96 -22.68
N VAL A 102 0.58 -7.12 -23.14
CA VAL A 102 -0.78 -7.64 -23.07
C VAL A 102 -0.72 -9.00 -22.38
N ILE A 103 -1.53 -9.19 -21.35
CA ILE A 103 -1.59 -10.47 -20.63
C ILE A 103 -2.05 -11.58 -21.59
N GLY A 104 -1.31 -12.69 -21.61
CA GLY A 104 -1.58 -13.85 -22.48
C GLY A 104 -0.93 -13.78 -23.86
N VAL A 105 -0.10 -12.75 -24.13
CA VAL A 105 0.68 -12.64 -25.37
C VAL A 105 2.17 -12.83 -25.05
N ASP A 106 2.73 -13.94 -25.50
CA ASP A 106 4.14 -14.28 -25.27
C ASP A 106 5.06 -13.82 -26.40
N PHE A 107 4.53 -13.72 -27.62
CA PHE A 107 5.27 -13.38 -28.82
C PHE A 107 4.63 -12.18 -29.52
N TYR A 108 5.44 -11.14 -29.67
CA TYR A 108 5.08 -9.95 -30.41
C TYR A 108 5.69 -9.99 -31.81
N ASP A 109 5.04 -9.28 -32.74
CA ASP A 109 5.63 -8.97 -34.04
C ASP A 109 6.98 -8.25 -33.85
N GLU A 110 7.92 -8.49 -34.76
CA GLU A 110 9.27 -7.93 -34.69
C GLU A 110 9.27 -6.39 -34.60
N SER A 111 8.29 -5.73 -35.23
CA SER A 111 8.11 -4.27 -35.17
C SER A 111 7.79 -3.72 -33.77
N LEU A 112 7.34 -4.57 -32.84
CA LEU A 112 6.95 -4.20 -31.47
C LEU A 112 7.94 -4.67 -30.40
N ARG A 113 9.04 -5.32 -30.80
CA ARG A 113 9.98 -6.01 -29.89
C ARG A 113 10.61 -5.11 -28.81
N ASP A 114 10.70 -3.81 -29.08
CA ASP A 114 11.26 -2.81 -28.15
C ASP A 114 10.19 -2.05 -27.35
N VAL A 115 8.91 -2.25 -27.67
CA VAL A 115 7.78 -1.49 -27.09
C VAL A 115 6.85 -2.39 -26.28
N SER A 116 6.76 -3.68 -26.62
CA SER A 116 5.89 -4.64 -25.95
C SER A 116 6.59 -5.97 -25.76
N MET A 117 6.34 -6.59 -24.61
CA MET A 117 6.95 -7.86 -24.21
C MET A 117 6.01 -8.67 -23.33
N SER A 118 6.36 -9.93 -23.06
CA SER A 118 5.62 -10.74 -22.09
C SER A 118 5.79 -10.19 -20.68
N ILE A 119 4.86 -10.52 -19.78
CA ILE A 119 4.93 -10.07 -18.38
C ILE A 119 6.16 -10.62 -17.65
N GLU A 120 6.59 -11.84 -18.01
CA GLU A 120 7.79 -12.47 -17.46
C GLU A 120 9.04 -11.70 -17.88
N GLU A 121 9.16 -11.35 -19.16
CA GLU A 121 10.28 -10.56 -19.68
C GLU A 121 10.31 -9.16 -19.04
N ALA A 122 9.15 -8.50 -18.93
CA ALA A 122 9.04 -7.19 -18.28
C ALA A 122 9.51 -7.22 -16.82
N LEU A 123 9.06 -8.21 -16.03
CA LEU A 123 9.50 -8.40 -14.65
C LEU A 123 11.00 -8.70 -14.57
N GLN A 124 11.51 -9.56 -15.44
CA GLN A 124 12.93 -9.90 -15.47
C GLN A 124 13.80 -8.68 -15.76
N ARG A 125 13.44 -7.87 -16.76
CA ARG A 125 14.17 -6.65 -17.12
C ARG A 125 14.12 -5.63 -15.97
N ALA A 126 12.94 -5.42 -15.37
CA ALA A 126 12.79 -4.49 -14.25
C ALA A 126 13.63 -4.89 -13.03
N LEU A 127 13.59 -6.17 -12.66
CA LEU A 127 14.28 -6.71 -11.47
C LEU A 127 15.78 -7.02 -11.69
N LEU A 128 16.26 -6.87 -12.94
CA LEU A 128 17.67 -6.84 -13.27
C LEU A 128 18.26 -5.43 -13.08
N GLN A 129 17.47 -4.39 -13.35
CA GLN A 129 17.89 -2.99 -13.20
C GLN A 129 17.77 -2.48 -11.75
N CYS A 130 16.72 -2.87 -11.05
CA CYS A 130 16.40 -2.39 -9.71
C CYS A 130 15.94 -3.55 -8.82
N ASP A 131 16.17 -3.44 -7.50
CA ASP A 131 15.69 -4.45 -6.54
C ASP A 131 14.19 -4.31 -6.24
N SER A 132 13.45 -3.44 -6.93
CA SER A 132 12.00 -3.37 -6.82
C SER A 132 11.33 -2.84 -8.07
N CYS A 133 10.08 -3.23 -8.27
CA CYS A 133 9.22 -2.70 -9.32
C CYS A 133 7.76 -2.63 -8.86
N LEU A 134 6.98 -1.80 -9.54
CA LEU A 134 5.52 -1.74 -9.41
C LEU A 134 4.89 -2.42 -10.60
N LEU A 135 3.96 -3.35 -10.35
CA LEU A 135 3.21 -4.09 -11.35
C LEU A 135 1.77 -3.59 -11.35
N ASN A 136 1.27 -3.21 -12.52
CA ASN A 136 -0.12 -2.80 -12.75
C ASN A 136 -0.80 -3.81 -13.68
N ILE A 137 -1.87 -4.45 -13.20
CA ILE A 137 -2.75 -5.32 -14.00
C ILE A 137 -4.19 -4.88 -13.74
N LYS A 138 -4.91 -4.40 -14.75
CA LYS A 138 -6.30 -3.89 -14.61
C LYS A 138 -6.47 -2.91 -13.44
N GLU A 139 -5.54 -1.95 -13.29
CA GLU A 139 -5.53 -0.95 -12.20
C GLU A 139 -5.20 -1.49 -10.80
N TYR A 140 -5.00 -2.81 -10.66
CA TYR A 140 -4.48 -3.43 -9.46
C TYR A 140 -2.96 -3.27 -9.42
N ILE A 141 -2.49 -2.28 -8.66
CA ILE A 141 -1.06 -2.03 -8.48
C ILE A 141 -0.52 -2.71 -7.22
N CYS A 142 0.52 -3.54 -7.39
CA CYS A 142 1.29 -4.14 -6.30
C CYS A 142 2.80 -3.90 -6.47
N ALA A 143 3.56 -4.06 -5.39
CA ALA A 143 5.02 -3.97 -5.43
C ALA A 143 5.66 -5.35 -5.44
N THR A 144 6.72 -5.53 -6.23
CA THR A 144 7.63 -6.67 -6.10
C THR A 144 8.98 -6.16 -5.62
N ILE A 145 9.52 -6.78 -4.56
CA ILE A 145 10.80 -6.43 -3.95
C ILE A 145 11.70 -7.67 -3.96
N LYS A 146 12.89 -7.52 -4.53
CA LYS A 146 13.93 -8.56 -4.58
C LYS A 146 14.82 -8.45 -3.35
N ALA A 147 15.04 -9.57 -2.68
CA ALA A 147 15.90 -9.70 -1.52
C ALA A 147 16.76 -10.97 -1.68
N GLY A 148 17.97 -10.80 -2.21
CA GLY A 148 18.82 -11.92 -2.62
C GLY A 148 18.18 -12.68 -3.80
N SER A 149 17.89 -13.97 -3.60
CA SER A 149 17.18 -14.81 -4.59
C SER A 149 15.65 -14.79 -4.40
N THR A 150 15.16 -14.32 -3.25
CA THR A 150 13.74 -14.33 -2.91
C THR A 150 13.07 -13.04 -3.36
N PHE A 151 11.81 -13.15 -3.79
CA PHE A 151 10.97 -12.04 -4.20
C PHE A 151 9.77 -11.93 -3.26
N ALA A 152 9.50 -10.72 -2.77
CA ALA A 152 8.34 -10.41 -1.94
C ALA A 152 7.36 -9.56 -2.73
N ILE A 153 6.16 -10.09 -2.96
CA ILE A 153 5.07 -9.41 -3.66
C ILE A 153 4.14 -8.84 -2.60
N VAL A 154 4.11 -7.51 -2.48
CA VAL A 154 3.29 -6.78 -1.51
C VAL A 154 2.04 -6.28 -2.22
N ASP A 155 0.90 -6.92 -1.94
CA ASP A 155 -0.37 -6.59 -2.57
C ASP A 155 -1.34 -5.98 -1.52
N PRO A 156 -1.72 -4.69 -1.66
CA PRO A 156 -2.59 -4.01 -0.72
C PRO A 156 -4.08 -4.37 -0.85
N HIS A 157 -4.47 -5.07 -1.92
CA HIS A 157 -5.86 -5.41 -2.22
C HIS A 157 -6.38 -6.55 -1.34
N SER A 158 -7.67 -6.86 -1.49
CA SER A 158 -8.31 -7.97 -0.79
C SER A 158 -7.92 -9.30 -1.44
N ARG A 159 -7.07 -10.08 -0.77
CA ARG A 159 -6.56 -11.35 -1.27
C ARG A 159 -6.69 -12.49 -0.26
N ASN A 160 -6.71 -13.71 -0.77
CA ASN A 160 -6.63 -14.94 0.01
C ASN A 160 -5.16 -15.33 0.31
N ALA A 161 -4.96 -16.43 1.05
CA ALA A 161 -3.61 -16.91 1.42
C ALA A 161 -2.75 -17.40 0.24
N LYS A 162 -3.34 -17.63 -0.95
CA LYS A 162 -2.60 -17.91 -2.20
C LYS A 162 -2.26 -16.64 -2.97
N GLY A 163 -2.74 -15.50 -2.48
CA GLY A 163 -2.60 -14.18 -3.08
C GLY A 163 -3.52 -13.87 -4.24
N MET A 164 -4.61 -14.63 -4.39
CA MET A 164 -5.63 -14.37 -5.41
C MET A 164 -6.76 -13.51 -4.81
N PRO A 165 -7.56 -12.81 -5.63
CA PRO A 165 -8.70 -12.01 -5.18
C PRO A 165 -9.69 -12.78 -4.28
N GLN A 166 -10.21 -12.11 -3.24
CA GLN A 166 -11.24 -12.63 -2.34
C GLN A 166 -12.04 -11.46 -1.76
N CYS A 167 -13.38 -11.50 -1.75
CA CYS A 167 -14.19 -10.37 -1.25
C CYS A 167 -13.80 -9.99 0.20
N ASP A 168 -13.76 -10.95 1.12
CA ASP A 168 -13.37 -10.76 2.53
C ASP A 168 -11.89 -11.11 2.83
N GLY A 169 -11.03 -10.87 1.84
CA GLY A 169 -9.60 -11.06 1.95
C GLY A 169 -8.88 -10.02 2.81
N ARG A 170 -7.55 -10.08 2.75
CA ARG A 170 -6.63 -9.16 3.45
C ARG A 170 -5.53 -8.71 2.48
N SER A 171 -4.85 -7.62 2.81
CA SER A 171 -3.57 -7.33 2.15
C SER A 171 -2.57 -8.43 2.47
N ILE A 172 -1.58 -8.63 1.60
CA ILE A 172 -0.65 -9.74 1.75
C ILE A 172 0.79 -9.37 1.39
N VAL A 173 1.71 -10.20 1.88
CA VAL A 173 3.02 -10.39 1.25
C VAL A 173 3.17 -11.85 0.85
N VAL A 174 3.37 -12.12 -0.44
CA VAL A 174 3.71 -13.46 -0.94
C VAL A 174 5.21 -13.52 -1.18
N TYR A 175 5.87 -14.54 -0.64
CA TYR A 175 7.29 -14.79 -0.85
C TYR A 175 7.49 -15.93 -1.85
N CYS A 176 8.22 -15.63 -2.91
CA CYS A 176 8.63 -16.53 -3.99
C CYS A 176 10.15 -16.74 -3.88
N ASP A 177 10.60 -17.99 -3.74
CA ASP A 177 12.01 -18.28 -3.44
C ASP A 177 12.95 -18.12 -4.65
N ASP A 178 12.37 -18.06 -5.84
CA ASP A 178 13.05 -17.82 -7.11
C ASP A 178 12.15 -17.07 -8.11
N ILE A 179 12.73 -16.75 -9.26
CA ILE A 179 12.08 -15.98 -10.33
C ILE A 179 10.93 -16.76 -11.00
N TYR A 180 11.00 -18.09 -11.06
CA TYR A 180 9.96 -18.93 -11.65
C TYR A 180 8.71 -18.96 -10.78
N MET A 181 8.88 -19.00 -9.46
CA MET A 181 7.77 -18.86 -8.51
C MET A 181 7.13 -17.47 -8.59
N LEU A 182 7.92 -16.41 -8.83
CA LEU A 182 7.38 -15.07 -9.07
C LEU A 182 6.53 -15.04 -10.35
N PHE A 183 7.05 -15.54 -11.47
CA PHE A 183 6.32 -15.60 -12.74
C PHE A 183 5.02 -16.38 -12.61
N ASN A 184 5.08 -17.59 -12.05
CA ASN A 184 3.89 -18.41 -11.83
C ASN A 184 2.87 -17.69 -10.93
N HIS A 185 3.31 -16.98 -9.89
CA HIS A 185 2.39 -16.21 -9.04
C HIS A 185 1.70 -15.09 -9.83
N VAL A 186 2.47 -14.30 -10.59
CA VAL A 186 1.94 -13.16 -11.35
C VAL A 186 0.99 -13.61 -12.46
N VAL A 187 1.32 -14.69 -13.19
CA VAL A 187 0.44 -15.28 -14.21
C VAL A 187 -0.87 -15.77 -13.58
N ASN A 188 -0.81 -16.49 -12.45
CA ASN A 188 -2.02 -16.93 -11.74
C ASN A 188 -2.85 -15.75 -11.25
N LEU A 189 -2.22 -14.69 -10.74
CA LEU A 189 -2.90 -13.47 -10.33
C LEU A 189 -3.62 -12.84 -11.52
N ALA A 190 -2.95 -12.67 -12.66
CA ALA A 190 -3.53 -12.11 -13.88
C ALA A 190 -4.75 -12.92 -14.36
N MET A 191 -4.66 -14.25 -14.36
CA MET A 191 -5.79 -15.11 -14.71
C MET A 191 -6.94 -14.99 -13.71
N SER A 192 -6.65 -14.90 -12.41
CA SER A 192 -7.67 -14.74 -11.36
C SER A 192 -8.37 -13.37 -11.38
N LEU A 193 -7.76 -12.38 -12.03
CA LEU A 193 -8.33 -11.05 -12.27
C LEU A 193 -9.09 -10.96 -13.61
N ASP A 194 -9.18 -12.05 -14.36
CA ASP A 194 -9.71 -12.09 -15.72
C ASP A 194 -9.05 -10.99 -16.60
N ALA A 195 -7.71 -11.01 -16.61
CA ALA A 195 -6.89 -10.00 -17.27
C ALA A 195 -6.43 -10.40 -18.67
N HIS A 196 -6.79 -11.57 -19.18
CA HIS A 196 -6.39 -12.01 -20.51
C HIS A 196 -6.79 -10.99 -21.59
N GLY A 197 -5.84 -10.62 -22.46
CA GLY A 197 -6.07 -9.62 -23.51
C GLY A 197 -6.05 -8.17 -23.01
N THR A 198 -5.82 -7.92 -21.71
CA THR A 198 -5.70 -6.56 -21.16
C THR A 198 -4.25 -6.11 -21.05
N PRO A 199 -3.97 -4.78 -21.10
CA PRO A 199 -2.64 -4.25 -20.89
C PRO A 199 -2.12 -4.48 -19.47
N PHE A 200 -0.81 -4.64 -19.35
CA PHE A 200 -0.10 -4.54 -18.08
C PHE A 200 1.05 -3.55 -18.17
N GLU A 201 1.51 -3.07 -17.01
CA GLU A 201 2.69 -2.22 -16.91
C GLU A 201 3.58 -2.69 -15.75
N VAL A 202 4.89 -2.65 -15.96
CA VAL A 202 5.91 -2.85 -14.92
C VAL A 202 6.83 -1.64 -14.92
N MET A 203 6.91 -0.94 -13.80
CA MET A 203 7.84 0.17 -13.61
C MET A 203 8.92 -0.23 -12.61
N SER A 204 10.18 -0.12 -13.00
CA SER A 204 11.31 -0.25 -12.07
C SER A 204 11.34 0.92 -11.08
N VAL A 205 11.58 0.65 -9.79
CA VAL A 205 11.71 1.70 -8.77
C VAL A 205 13.00 1.50 -7.99
N ASN A 206 13.80 2.56 -7.91
CA ASN A 206 14.99 2.62 -7.06
C ASN A 206 14.81 3.69 -5.99
N THR A 207 14.95 3.30 -4.73
CA THR A 207 14.76 4.19 -3.58
C THR A 207 16.04 4.28 -2.78
N MET A 208 16.49 5.51 -2.50
CA MET A 208 17.73 5.78 -1.76
C MET A 208 17.46 6.74 -0.60
N VAL A 209 18.12 6.52 0.54
CA VAL A 209 18.08 7.42 1.69
C VAL A 209 18.96 8.64 1.42
N ILE A 210 18.40 9.84 1.56
CA ILE A 210 19.13 11.11 1.42
C ILE A 210 19.21 11.94 2.71
N GLY A 211 18.50 11.53 3.77
CA GLY A 211 18.59 12.21 5.06
C GLY A 211 17.83 11.49 6.16
N LYS A 212 18.21 11.74 7.42
CA LYS A 212 17.48 11.31 8.62
C LYS A 212 17.28 12.53 9.51
N THR A 213 16.04 12.78 9.93
CA THR A 213 15.72 13.85 10.88
C THR A 213 15.76 13.27 12.29
N THR A 214 16.63 13.77 13.16
CA THR A 214 16.62 13.42 14.58
C THR A 214 15.54 14.23 15.27
N THR A 215 14.45 13.61 15.69
CA THR A 215 13.56 14.23 16.68
C THR A 215 14.33 14.36 17.99
N MET A 216 14.70 15.58 18.37
CA MET A 216 15.11 15.83 19.76
C MET A 216 13.88 15.64 20.63
N GLU A 217 13.84 14.56 21.40
CA GLU A 217 12.92 14.44 22.52
C GLU A 217 13.29 15.55 23.52
N THR A 218 12.49 16.60 23.58
CA THR A 218 12.52 17.54 24.69
C THR A 218 12.11 16.80 25.96
N SER A 219 13.09 16.28 26.69
CA SER A 219 12.95 15.86 28.08
C SER A 219 12.75 17.12 28.93
N SER A 220 11.51 17.58 29.06
CA SER A 220 11.11 18.53 30.10
C SER A 220 11.20 17.82 31.46
N LYS A 221 12.35 17.94 32.13
CA LYS A 221 12.43 17.75 33.59
C LYS A 221 11.96 19.05 34.24
N SER A 222 10.71 19.07 34.68
CA SER A 222 10.23 20.03 35.68
C SER A 222 10.85 19.68 37.02
N GLY A 223 11.78 20.51 37.51
CA GLY A 223 12.15 20.54 38.92
C GLY A 223 11.16 21.44 39.66
N GLU A 224 10.35 20.86 40.55
CA GLU A 224 9.59 21.59 41.56
C GLU A 224 10.33 21.50 42.89
N GLU A 225 10.73 22.66 43.41
CA GLU A 225 11.04 22.89 44.83
C GLU A 225 9.78 23.35 45.56
N GLY A 226 9.66 22.97 46.85
CA GLY A 226 9.07 23.86 47.86
C GLY A 226 7.70 23.50 48.41
N SER A 227 7.72 22.80 49.55
CA SER A 227 6.62 22.65 50.51
C SER A 227 6.24 23.98 51.20
N VAL A 228 4.95 24.20 51.56
CA VAL A 228 4.43 24.40 52.94
C VAL A 228 2.96 24.94 52.97
N SER A 229 2.13 24.23 53.76
CA SER A 229 0.92 24.57 54.57
C SER A 229 -0.43 25.09 54.01
N HIS A 230 -1.47 24.25 54.25
CA HIS A 230 -2.81 24.48 54.84
C HIS A 230 -3.60 25.79 54.58
N VAL A 231 -4.88 25.64 54.20
CA VAL A 231 -6.11 25.93 54.99
C VAL A 231 -7.36 25.52 54.17
N SER A 232 -8.33 24.82 54.78
CA SER A 232 -9.69 24.53 54.23
C SER A 232 -10.67 25.66 54.61
N PRO A 233 -11.78 25.88 53.86
CA PRO A 233 -13.06 25.29 54.31
C PRO A 233 -14.11 24.92 53.21
N THR A 234 -14.80 23.82 53.47
CA THR A 234 -16.27 23.53 53.45
C THR A 234 -17.21 23.86 52.26
N SER A 235 -18.05 22.83 51.96
CA SER A 235 -19.45 22.84 51.47
C SER A 235 -19.68 23.06 49.96
N THR A 236 -20.60 22.43 49.23
CA THR A 236 -21.83 21.65 49.52
C THR A 236 -22.07 20.60 48.40
N ALA A 237 -22.88 19.59 48.72
CA ALA A 237 -23.43 18.60 47.79
C ALA A 237 -24.70 19.11 47.07
N GLU A 238 -25.02 18.53 45.90
CA GLU A 238 -26.34 18.27 45.29
C GLU A 238 -26.04 17.68 43.90
N ASP A 239 -26.23 16.39 43.57
CA ASP A 239 -27.36 15.46 43.55
C ASP A 239 -28.23 15.50 42.27
N SER A 240 -28.67 14.32 41.82
CA SER A 240 -29.61 13.99 40.73
C SER A 240 -29.09 13.99 39.27
N MET A 241 -28.99 12.89 38.51
CA MET A 241 -29.84 11.72 38.18
C MET A 241 -30.58 11.86 36.82
N CYS A 242 -30.20 10.95 35.91
CA CYS A 242 -30.90 10.28 34.80
C CYS A 242 -32.01 10.98 33.99
N ILE A 243 -32.04 10.77 32.66
CA ILE A 243 -33.20 10.21 31.89
C ILE A 243 -32.71 9.54 30.58
N ARG A 244 -33.34 8.40 30.25
CA ARG A 244 -33.25 7.58 29.02
C ARG A 244 -34.37 7.99 28.03
N ASP A 245 -34.19 7.77 26.72
CA ASP A 245 -35.18 7.14 25.79
C ASP A 245 -34.56 7.07 24.37
N HIS A 246 -34.43 5.90 23.72
CA HIS A 246 -35.40 5.08 22.95
C HIS A 246 -35.76 5.63 21.55
N GLY A 247 -35.60 4.77 20.52
CA GLY A 247 -36.32 4.92 19.25
C GLY A 247 -35.63 4.40 17.99
N LYS A 248 -36.01 3.18 17.57
CA LYS A 248 -35.67 2.44 16.33
C LYS A 248 -35.87 3.22 15.02
N HIS A 249 -35.13 2.86 13.96
CA HIS A 249 -35.73 2.34 12.72
C HIS A 249 -34.72 1.60 11.82
N THR A 250 -35.15 0.40 11.40
CA THR A 250 -34.48 -0.52 10.48
C THR A 250 -34.84 -0.15 9.03
N LEU A 251 -33.87 -0.14 8.12
CA LEU A 251 -34.08 -0.40 6.70
C LEU A 251 -32.93 -1.28 6.19
N VAL A 252 -33.30 -2.51 5.83
CA VAL A 252 -32.49 -3.47 5.11
C VAL A 252 -32.62 -3.14 3.62
N THR A 253 -31.51 -3.01 2.92
CA THR A 253 -31.48 -3.07 1.45
C THR A 253 -30.43 -4.08 1.05
N GLU A 254 -30.89 -5.16 0.42
CA GLU A 254 -30.08 -6.19 -0.21
C GLU A 254 -29.16 -5.55 -1.27
N SER A 255 -27.89 -5.93 -1.25
CA SER A 255 -26.92 -5.63 -2.30
C SER A 255 -26.15 -6.89 -2.63
N ASP A 256 -26.67 -7.68 -3.57
CA ASP A 256 -25.87 -8.67 -4.30
C ASP A 256 -25.54 -8.07 -5.67
N GLN A 257 -24.36 -7.43 -5.75
CA GLN A 257 -23.79 -6.94 -6.99
C GLN A 257 -22.27 -7.19 -6.97
N THR A 258 -21.85 -8.24 -7.69
CA THR A 258 -20.54 -8.44 -8.35
C THR A 258 -19.30 -7.80 -7.69
N CYS A 259 -18.55 -8.59 -6.90
CA CYS A 259 -17.31 -8.20 -6.19
C CYS A 259 -16.10 -7.78 -7.07
N PHE A 260 -16.19 -7.72 -8.40
CA PHE A 260 -15.00 -7.64 -9.27
C PHE A 260 -14.85 -6.36 -10.10
N ASP A 261 -15.83 -5.46 -10.07
CA ASP A 261 -15.73 -4.17 -10.76
C ASP A 261 -15.75 -3.03 -9.74
N SER A 262 -14.55 -2.61 -9.31
CA SER A 262 -14.16 -1.25 -8.86
C SER A 262 -12.71 -1.22 -8.42
#